data_AF-A0A535M3X6-F1
#
_entry.id   AF-A0A535M3X6-F1
#
_cell.length_a   1.000
_cell.length_b   1.000
_cell.length_c   1.000
_cell.angle_alpha   90.00
_cell.angle_beta   90.00
_cell.angle_gamma   90.00
#
_symmetry.space_group_name_H-M   'P 1'
#
loop_
_entity.id
_entity.type
_entity.pdbx_description
1 polymer ?
#
loop_
_entity_poly.entity_id
_entity_poly.type
_entity_poly.pdbx_seq_one_letter_code
_entity_poly.pdbx_strand_id
1 'polypeptide(L)'
;MALAGKFVCLRVDIDHQPELADRYRAEAVPTVVLSDPWGTEIARRQGFGNADEYLGILRAMPGDFSEVGPWQARLAANRRDLQALRAVGLAYHRMKLFQASTEFLQKALATSEVRSQPEVLAEVLTIIGWNNLKTGNFKSARKSFERCLKEVPTHRALDLTVYGLFAAHLAAGERQEAEPLLHRLESCCPDSALTQRARTDLKPVVAQGK
;
A
#
# COMPACT_ATOMS: atom_id res chain seq x y z
N MET A 1 27.10 3.14 3.93
CA MET A 1 27.18 3.43 2.48
C MET A 1 26.70 4.85 2.22
N ALA A 2 27.40 5.62 1.39
CA ALA A 2 26.96 6.96 0.99
C ALA A 2 25.64 6.89 0.21
N LEU A 3 24.68 7.76 0.54
CA LEU A 3 23.34 7.79 -0.07
C LEU A 3 23.40 7.87 -1.62
N ALA A 4 24.36 8.63 -2.14
CA ALA A 4 24.59 8.80 -3.58
C ALA A 4 24.82 7.47 -4.32
N GLY A 5 25.43 6.47 -3.68
CA GLY A 5 25.70 5.16 -4.31
C GLY A 5 24.47 4.30 -4.55
N LYS A 6 23.29 4.71 -4.05
CA LYS A 6 22.01 4.01 -4.25
C LYS A 6 21.21 4.53 -5.44
N PHE A 7 21.58 5.67 -6.01
CA PHE A 7 20.77 6.38 -7.00
C PHE A 7 21.58 6.74 -8.23
N VAL A 8 20.90 6.71 -9.38
CA VAL A 8 21.38 7.33 -10.61
C VAL A 8 20.57 8.61 -10.80
N CYS A 9 21.24 9.75 -10.74
CA CYS A 9 20.59 11.04 -10.99
C CYS A 9 20.59 11.33 -12.48
N LEU A 10 19.39 11.47 -13.06
CA LEU A 10 19.19 11.82 -14.45
C LEU A 10 18.57 13.21 -14.53
N ARG A 11 19.25 14.15 -15.20
CA ARG A 11 18.69 15.46 -15.53
C ARG A 11 18.13 15.40 -16.94
N VAL A 12 16.83 15.67 -17.07
CA VAL A 12 16.13 15.70 -18.34
C VAL A 12 15.76 17.15 -18.65
N ASP A 13 16.13 17.61 -19.83
CA ASP A 13 15.64 18.86 -20.39
C ASP A 13 14.31 18.56 -21.11
N ILE A 14 13.20 18.97 -20.50
CA ILE A 14 11.86 18.65 -20.98
C ILE A 14 11.49 19.43 -22.24
N ASP A 15 12.12 20.60 -22.49
CA ASP A 15 11.86 21.41 -23.68
C ASP A 15 12.39 20.72 -24.93
N HIS A 16 13.45 19.91 -24.77
CA HIS A 16 14.08 19.15 -25.85
C HIS A 16 13.70 17.66 -25.86
N GLN A 17 12.88 17.20 -24.91
CA GLN A 17 12.46 15.79 -24.78
C GLN A 17 10.96 15.66 -24.45
N PRO A 18 10.05 16.08 -25.35
CA PRO A 18 8.61 16.14 -25.09
C PRO A 18 8.01 14.77 -24.78
N GLU A 19 8.50 13.68 -25.40
CA GLU A 19 8.02 12.33 -25.11
C GLU A 19 8.27 11.90 -23.65
N LEU A 20 9.41 12.29 -23.07
CA LEU A 20 9.69 12.04 -21.65
C LEU A 20 8.89 12.96 -20.75
N ALA A 21 8.70 14.22 -21.16
CA ALA A 21 7.85 15.16 -20.44
C ALA A 21 6.42 14.61 -20.33
N ASP A 22 5.86 14.09 -21.41
CA ASP A 22 4.52 13.48 -21.45
C ASP A 22 4.48 12.18 -20.63
N ARG A 23 5.44 11.28 -20.84
CA ARG A 23 5.50 9.98 -20.13
C ARG A 23 5.52 10.17 -18.61
N TYR A 24 6.28 11.15 -18.12
CA TYR A 24 6.42 11.44 -16.70
C TYR A 24 5.51 12.59 -16.24
N ARG A 25 4.61 13.09 -17.08
CA ARG A 25 3.70 14.21 -16.77
C ARG A 25 4.41 15.37 -16.09
N ALA A 26 5.48 15.85 -16.72
CA ALA A 26 6.28 16.97 -16.24
C ALA A 26 5.56 18.31 -16.48
N GLU A 27 4.36 18.46 -15.94
CA GLU A 27 3.46 19.61 -16.12
C GLU A 27 3.87 20.83 -15.27
N ALA A 28 4.79 20.63 -14.32
CA ALA A 28 5.34 21.68 -13.45
C ALA A 28 6.86 21.55 -13.35
N VAL A 29 7.57 22.68 -13.28
CA VAL A 29 9.04 22.71 -13.23
C VAL A 29 9.53 23.31 -11.89
N PRO A 30 10.51 22.68 -11.22
CA PRO A 30 11.06 21.36 -11.50
C PRO A 30 10.10 20.23 -11.10
N THR A 31 10.13 19.11 -11.85
CA THR A 31 9.53 17.83 -11.45
C THR A 31 10.65 16.84 -11.14
N VAL A 32 10.59 16.21 -9.96
CA VAL A 32 11.51 15.14 -9.55
C VAL A 32 10.69 13.87 -9.39
N VAL A 33 11.05 12.84 -10.16
CA VAL A 33 10.47 11.49 -10.06
C VAL A 33 11.52 10.55 -9.50
N LEU A 34 11.15 9.81 -8.45
CA LEU A 34 11.93 8.69 -7.94
C LEU A 34 11.26 7.42 -8.41
N SER A 35 12.03 6.56 -9.09
CA SER A 35 11.56 5.26 -9.54
C SER A 35 12.39 4.13 -8.97
N ASP A 36 11.83 2.93 -9.01
CA ASP A 36 12.60 1.71 -8.87
C ASP A 36 13.43 1.41 -10.15
N PRO A 37 14.21 0.31 -10.16
CA PRO A 37 15.03 -0.07 -11.32
C PRO A 37 14.26 -0.38 -12.62
N TRP A 38 12.96 -0.64 -12.55
CA TRP A 38 12.11 -0.93 -13.73
C TRP A 38 11.31 0.29 -14.20
N GLY A 39 11.53 1.45 -13.57
CA GLY A 39 10.84 2.69 -13.90
C GLY A 39 9.46 2.81 -13.26
N THR A 40 9.12 1.97 -12.28
CA THR A 40 7.92 2.16 -11.46
C THR A 40 8.09 3.40 -10.61
N GLU A 41 7.20 4.39 -10.77
CA GLU A 41 7.22 5.60 -9.94
C GLU A 41 6.90 5.25 -8.48
N ILE A 42 7.81 5.62 -7.57
CA ILE A 42 7.67 5.41 -6.14
C ILE A 42 7.30 6.70 -5.43
N ALA A 43 7.88 7.82 -5.85
CA ALA A 43 7.58 9.13 -5.32
C ALA A 43 7.75 10.21 -6.39
N ARG A 44 6.96 11.27 -6.24
CA ARG A 44 7.00 12.45 -7.08
C ARG A 44 7.04 13.70 -6.23
N ARG A 45 7.76 14.68 -6.72
CA ARG A 45 7.74 16.03 -6.19
C ARG A 45 7.71 17.05 -7.32
N GLN A 46 6.89 18.07 -7.16
CA GLN A 46 6.76 19.18 -8.10
C GLN A 46 7.07 20.49 -7.38
N GLY A 47 7.69 21.42 -8.11
CA GLY A 47 8.09 22.72 -7.59
C GLY A 47 9.36 22.68 -6.76
N PHE A 48 9.76 23.86 -6.28
CA PHE A 48 10.96 24.04 -5.47
C PHE A 48 10.77 23.50 -4.06
N GLY A 49 11.89 23.09 -3.47
CA GLY A 49 11.93 22.46 -2.15
C GLY A 49 13.26 22.66 -1.45
N ASN A 50 13.28 22.53 -0.13
CA ASN A 50 14.55 22.45 0.61
C ASN A 50 15.19 21.07 0.45
N ALA A 51 16.50 21.01 0.67
CA ALA A 51 17.30 19.79 0.51
C ALA A 51 16.84 18.67 1.46
N ASP A 52 16.45 19.00 2.69
CA ASP A 52 16.09 18.02 3.72
C ASP A 52 14.86 17.20 3.33
N GLU A 53 13.87 17.83 2.68
CA GLU A 53 12.69 17.14 2.19
C GLU A 53 13.04 16.14 1.07
N TYR A 54 13.96 16.48 0.15
CA TYR A 54 14.44 15.51 -0.85
C TYR A 54 15.25 14.38 -0.19
N LEU A 55 16.13 14.73 0.75
CA LEU A 55 16.94 13.75 1.48
C LEU A 55 16.08 12.79 2.31
N GLY A 56 14.97 13.26 2.87
CA GLY A 56 14.02 12.42 3.59
C GLY A 56 13.45 11.31 2.70
N ILE A 57 12.99 11.65 1.50
CA ILE A 57 12.45 10.69 0.54
C ILE A 57 13.55 9.71 0.09
N LEU A 58 14.74 10.22 -0.27
CA LEU A 58 15.86 9.38 -0.70
C LEU A 58 16.33 8.42 0.39
N ARG A 59 16.33 8.83 1.66
CA ARG A 59 16.68 7.97 2.79
C ARG A 59 15.63 6.88 3.05
N ALA A 60 14.36 7.18 2.81
CA ALA A 60 13.25 6.24 2.99
C ALA A 60 13.20 5.16 1.90
N MET A 61 13.79 5.41 0.74
CA MET A 61 13.84 4.45 -0.37
C MET A 61 14.62 3.18 0.02
N PRO A 62 14.05 1.99 -0.24
CA PRO A 62 14.78 0.73 -0.13
C PRO A 62 16.03 0.75 -1.02
N GLY A 63 17.12 0.18 -0.51
CA GLY A 63 18.35 0.00 -1.29
C GLY A 63 18.38 -1.31 -2.10
N ASP A 64 17.45 -2.22 -1.82
CA ASP A 64 17.42 -3.56 -2.42
C ASP A 64 16.02 -3.85 -2.97
N PHE A 65 15.98 -4.13 -4.26
CA PHE A 65 14.79 -4.53 -5.01
C PHE A 65 14.91 -5.94 -5.61
N SER A 66 15.92 -6.73 -5.19
CA SER A 66 16.22 -8.05 -5.74
C SER A 66 15.02 -9.00 -5.70
N GLU A 67 14.21 -8.95 -4.64
CA GLU A 67 12.97 -9.72 -4.50
C GLU A 67 11.96 -9.46 -5.63
N VAL A 68 11.94 -8.24 -6.16
CA VAL A 68 10.97 -7.79 -7.18
C VAL A 68 11.40 -8.22 -8.59
N GLY A 69 12.69 -8.43 -8.82
CA GLY A 69 13.25 -8.63 -10.17
C GLY A 69 12.71 -9.82 -10.96
N PRO A 70 12.65 -11.03 -10.39
CA PRO A 70 12.08 -12.18 -11.09
C PRO A 70 10.61 -11.96 -11.51
N TRP A 71 9.84 -11.23 -10.70
CA TRP A 71 8.44 -10.93 -10.99
C TRP A 71 8.29 -9.86 -12.07
N GLN A 72 9.16 -8.85 -12.08
CA GLN A 72 9.18 -7.83 -13.13
C GLN A 72 9.52 -8.43 -14.50
N ALA A 73 10.43 -9.41 -14.56
CA ALA A 73 10.71 -10.14 -15.80
C ALA A 73 9.45 -10.87 -16.33
N ARG A 74 8.66 -11.48 -15.44
CA ARG A 74 7.36 -12.08 -15.82
C ARG A 74 6.37 -11.04 -16.30
N LEU A 75 6.30 -9.87 -15.66
CA LEU A 75 5.40 -8.79 -16.08
C LEU A 75 5.80 -8.14 -17.41
N ALA A 76 7.09 -8.13 -17.74
CA ALA A 76 7.58 -7.73 -19.05
C ALA A 76 7.06 -8.66 -20.16
N ALA A 77 7.00 -9.97 -19.89
CA ALA A 77 6.47 -10.97 -20.83
C ALA A 77 4.93 -11.00 -20.84
N ASN A 78 4.28 -10.86 -19.68
CA ASN A 78 2.84 -10.83 -19.53
C ASN A 78 2.41 -9.83 -18.45
N ARG A 79 1.95 -8.66 -18.89
CA ARG A 79 1.51 -7.56 -18.00
C ARG A 79 0.30 -7.89 -17.13
N ARG A 80 -0.42 -8.99 -17.42
CA ARG A 80 -1.60 -9.45 -16.67
C ARG A 80 -1.34 -10.73 -15.88
N ASP A 81 -0.08 -11.12 -15.70
CA ASP A 81 0.29 -12.25 -14.86
C ASP A 81 -0.13 -11.98 -13.40
N LEU A 82 -1.24 -12.59 -12.97
CA LEU A 82 -1.81 -12.40 -11.64
C LEU A 82 -0.80 -12.68 -10.53
N GLN A 83 -0.01 -13.75 -10.67
CA GLN A 83 0.95 -14.14 -9.64
C GLN A 83 2.06 -13.10 -9.52
N ALA A 84 2.56 -12.60 -10.66
CA ALA A 84 3.60 -11.59 -10.66
C ALA A 84 3.09 -10.23 -10.17
N LEU A 85 1.90 -9.79 -10.59
CA LEU A 85 1.27 -8.55 -10.09
C LEU A 85 1.08 -8.59 -8.58
N ARG A 86 0.56 -9.71 -8.06
CA ARG A 86 0.41 -9.94 -6.63
C ARG A 86 1.77 -9.91 -5.92
N ALA A 87 2.76 -10.63 -6.42
CA ALA A 87 4.06 -10.73 -5.77
C ALA A 87 4.78 -9.38 -5.67
N VAL A 88 4.77 -8.58 -6.75
CA VAL A 88 5.33 -7.21 -6.74
C VAL A 88 4.57 -6.32 -5.75
N GLY A 89 3.23 -6.37 -5.78
CA GLY A 89 2.39 -5.62 -4.86
C GLY A 89 2.68 -5.93 -3.39
N LEU A 90 2.83 -7.21 -3.04
CA LEU A 90 3.18 -7.64 -1.68
C LEU A 90 4.61 -7.25 -1.27
N ALA A 91 5.57 -7.32 -2.19
CA ALA A 91 6.94 -6.89 -1.93
C ALA A 91 6.99 -5.39 -1.62
N TYR A 92 6.33 -4.55 -2.44
CA TYR A 92 6.22 -3.12 -2.16
C TYR A 92 5.50 -2.81 -0.86
N HIS A 93 4.48 -3.59 -0.47
CA HIS A 93 3.85 -3.44 0.85
C HIS A 93 4.86 -3.64 1.98
N ARG A 94 5.67 -4.72 1.92
CA ARG A 94 6.72 -4.99 2.92
C ARG A 94 7.79 -3.89 2.95
N MET A 95 8.12 -3.34 1.78
CA MET A 95 9.03 -2.21 1.62
C MET A 95 8.41 -0.86 2.06
N LYS A 96 7.15 -0.85 2.51
CA LYS A 96 6.36 0.35 2.89
C LYS A 96 6.11 1.33 1.73
N LEU A 97 6.23 0.85 0.50
CA LEU A 97 5.91 1.60 -0.72
C LEU A 97 4.42 1.44 -1.03
N PHE A 98 3.56 1.95 -0.15
CA PHE A 98 2.13 1.64 -0.13
C PHE A 98 1.36 2.10 -1.38
N GLN A 99 1.75 3.23 -1.99
CA GLN A 99 1.18 3.73 -3.23
C GLN A 99 1.47 2.75 -4.39
N ALA A 100 2.74 2.45 -4.63
CA ALA A 100 3.16 1.49 -5.66
C ALA A 100 2.58 0.09 -5.43
N SER A 101 2.56 -0.38 -4.17
CA SER A 101 1.91 -1.63 -3.79
C SER A 101 0.44 -1.66 -4.22
N THR A 102 -0.29 -0.59 -3.92
CA THR A 102 -1.72 -0.48 -4.27
C THR A 102 -1.94 -0.53 -5.78
N GLU A 103 -1.09 0.11 -6.57
CA GLU A 103 -1.21 0.09 -8.04
C GLU A 103 -1.09 -1.33 -8.61
N PHE A 104 -0.08 -2.10 -8.19
CA PHE A 104 0.10 -3.48 -8.66
C PHE A 104 -1.00 -4.41 -8.17
N LEU A 105 -1.45 -4.25 -6.92
CA LEU A 105 -2.54 -5.03 -6.37
C LEU A 105 -3.89 -4.69 -7.04
N GLN A 106 -4.13 -3.44 -7.44
CA GLN A 106 -5.30 -3.08 -8.24
C GLN A 106 -5.26 -3.71 -9.64
N LYS A 107 -4.08 -3.76 -10.28
CA LYS A 107 -3.90 -4.49 -11.54
C LYS A 107 -4.19 -5.99 -11.35
N ALA A 108 -3.77 -6.59 -10.23
CA ALA A 108 -4.10 -7.98 -9.89
C ALA A 108 -5.62 -8.19 -9.73
N LEU A 109 -6.33 -7.26 -9.09
CA LEU A 109 -7.80 -7.31 -8.98
C LEU A 109 -8.53 -7.16 -10.33
N ALA A 110 -7.87 -6.58 -11.33
CA ALA A 110 -8.43 -6.39 -12.66
C ALA A 110 -8.28 -7.62 -13.57
N THR A 111 -7.51 -8.64 -13.17
CA THR A 111 -7.41 -9.88 -13.95
C THR A 111 -8.65 -10.75 -13.72
N SER A 112 -9.00 -11.60 -14.70
CA SER A 112 -10.17 -12.48 -14.58
C SER A 112 -9.92 -13.65 -13.62
N GLU A 113 -8.67 -14.11 -13.54
CA GLU A 113 -8.23 -15.27 -12.76
C GLU A 113 -8.37 -15.05 -11.26
N VAL A 114 -8.33 -13.80 -10.79
CA VAL A 114 -8.47 -13.52 -9.35
C VAL A 114 -9.84 -13.93 -8.82
N ARG A 115 -10.88 -13.92 -9.67
CA ARG A 115 -12.25 -14.26 -9.30
C ARG A 115 -12.43 -15.74 -8.96
N SER A 116 -11.57 -16.61 -9.50
CA SER A 116 -11.56 -18.04 -9.17
C SER A 116 -10.59 -18.39 -8.05
N GLN A 117 -9.95 -17.41 -7.41
CA GLN A 117 -9.00 -17.60 -6.32
C GLN A 117 -9.38 -16.77 -5.08
N PRO A 118 -10.40 -17.21 -4.30
CA PRO A 118 -10.93 -16.43 -3.18
C PRO A 118 -9.88 -16.02 -2.13
N GLU A 119 -8.92 -16.88 -1.80
CA GLU A 119 -7.85 -16.55 -0.85
C GLU A 119 -6.91 -15.46 -1.40
N VAL A 120 -6.63 -15.47 -2.70
CA VAL A 120 -5.84 -14.42 -3.34
C VAL A 120 -6.63 -13.12 -3.38
N LEU A 121 -7.91 -13.17 -3.75
CA LEU A 121 -8.80 -12.02 -3.74
C LEU A 121 -8.85 -11.37 -2.35
N ALA A 122 -9.02 -12.17 -1.31
CA ALA A 122 -9.06 -11.70 0.07
C ALA A 122 -7.74 -11.04 0.49
N GLU A 123 -6.61 -11.72 0.29
CA GLU A 123 -5.30 -11.17 0.64
C GLU A 123 -5.02 -9.84 -0.08
N VAL A 124 -5.29 -9.77 -1.39
CA VAL A 124 -5.07 -8.56 -2.19
C VAL A 124 -5.94 -7.40 -1.68
N LEU A 125 -7.22 -7.64 -1.41
CA LEU A 125 -8.12 -6.62 -0.86
C LEU A 125 -7.70 -6.16 0.54
N THR A 126 -7.32 -7.09 1.41
CA THR A 126 -6.87 -6.81 2.77
C THR A 126 -5.59 -5.97 2.76
N ILE A 127 -4.62 -6.30 1.92
CA ILE A 127 -3.37 -5.53 1.82
C ILE A 127 -3.62 -4.14 1.21
N ILE A 128 -4.49 -4.01 0.20
CA ILE A 128 -4.91 -2.68 -0.29
C ILE A 128 -5.56 -1.87 0.83
N GLY A 129 -6.41 -2.50 1.66
CA GLY A 129 -7.01 -1.86 2.83
C GLY A 129 -5.95 -1.30 3.78
N TRP A 130 -4.96 -2.11 4.13
CA TRP A 130 -3.84 -1.70 4.98
C TRP A 130 -2.97 -0.61 4.34
N ASN A 131 -2.68 -0.69 3.05
CA ASN A 131 -1.94 0.35 2.34
C ASN A 131 -2.65 1.70 2.45
N ASN A 132 -3.95 1.73 2.17
CA ASN A 132 -4.75 2.95 2.28
C ASN A 132 -4.82 3.47 3.70
N LEU A 133 -4.92 2.58 4.70
CA LEU A 133 -4.89 2.99 6.10
C LEU A 133 -3.55 3.67 6.44
N LYS A 134 -2.42 3.11 5.98
CA LYS A 134 -1.08 3.64 6.22
C LYS A 134 -0.82 4.96 5.50
N THR A 135 -1.55 5.26 4.43
CA THR A 135 -1.48 6.55 3.73
C THR A 135 -2.55 7.54 4.17
N GLY A 136 -3.33 7.25 5.23
CA GLY A 136 -4.37 8.14 5.74
C GLY A 136 -5.68 8.13 4.93
N ASN A 137 -5.80 7.27 3.92
CA ASN A 137 -6.97 7.14 3.06
C ASN A 137 -8.04 6.26 3.71
N PHE A 138 -8.57 6.66 4.88
CA PHE A 138 -9.46 5.82 5.69
C PHE A 138 -10.72 5.35 4.95
N LYS A 139 -11.32 6.20 4.09
CA LYS A 139 -12.47 5.84 3.27
C LYS A 139 -12.16 4.70 2.30
N SER A 140 -11.03 4.78 1.60
CA SER A 140 -10.59 3.74 0.66
C SER A 140 -10.21 2.45 1.40
N ALA A 141 -9.59 2.58 2.58
CA ALA A 141 -9.26 1.44 3.43
C ALA A 141 -10.52 0.63 3.81
N ARG A 142 -11.54 1.31 4.35
CA ARG A 142 -12.84 0.71 4.69
C ARG A 142 -13.45 -0.01 3.51
N LYS A 143 -13.57 0.67 2.36
CA LYS A 143 -14.14 0.10 1.14
C LYS A 143 -13.45 -1.21 0.74
N SER A 144 -12.12 -1.29 0.85
CA SER A 144 -11.38 -2.50 0.53
C SER A 144 -11.65 -3.64 1.51
N PHE A 145 -11.65 -3.37 2.82
CA PHE A 145 -11.95 -4.39 3.83
C PHE A 145 -13.41 -4.85 3.75
N GLU A 146 -14.37 -3.94 3.63
CA GLU A 146 -15.80 -4.26 3.46
C GLU A 146 -16.03 -5.12 2.22
N ARG A 147 -15.38 -4.77 1.10
CA ARG A 147 -15.44 -5.58 -0.13
C ARG A 147 -14.90 -6.98 0.10
N CYS A 148 -13.76 -7.11 0.80
CA CYS A 148 -13.20 -8.42 1.15
C CYS A 148 -14.18 -9.25 1.98
N LEU A 149 -14.74 -8.66 3.04
CA LEU A 149 -15.65 -9.35 3.95
C LEU A 149 -17.00 -9.70 3.30
N LYS A 150 -17.39 -8.98 2.23
CA LYS A 150 -18.58 -9.27 1.42
C LYS A 150 -18.34 -10.37 0.40
N GLU A 151 -17.24 -10.29 -0.36
CA GLU A 151 -16.95 -11.23 -1.46
C GLU A 151 -16.34 -12.54 -0.97
N VAL A 152 -15.57 -12.50 0.12
CA VAL A 152 -14.87 -13.64 0.72
C VAL A 152 -15.05 -13.62 2.24
N PRO A 153 -16.25 -13.95 2.75
CA PRO A 153 -16.61 -13.79 4.17
C PRO A 153 -15.78 -14.66 5.13
N THR A 154 -15.25 -15.78 4.63
CA THR A 154 -14.33 -16.67 5.35
C THR A 154 -13.07 -16.83 4.52
N HIS A 155 -11.92 -16.49 5.08
CA HIS A 155 -10.60 -16.62 4.45
C HIS A 155 -9.51 -16.71 5.51
N ARG A 156 -8.29 -17.10 5.13
CA ARG A 156 -7.19 -17.33 6.09
C ARG A 156 -6.83 -16.10 6.92
N ALA A 157 -6.95 -14.90 6.35
CA ALA A 157 -6.58 -13.64 7.00
C ALA A 157 -7.79 -12.88 7.59
N LEU A 158 -8.86 -13.59 7.97
CA LEU A 158 -10.11 -12.98 8.41
C LEU A 158 -9.92 -12.02 9.60
N ASP A 159 -9.12 -12.41 10.60
CA ASP A 159 -8.78 -11.56 11.74
C ASP A 159 -8.11 -10.26 11.31
N LEU A 160 -7.13 -10.34 10.41
CA LEU A 160 -6.41 -9.18 9.86
C LEU A 160 -7.33 -8.24 9.08
N THR A 161 -8.31 -8.79 8.35
CA THR A 161 -9.27 -8.02 7.57
C THR A 161 -10.29 -7.31 8.46
N VAL A 162 -10.86 -8.02 9.43
CA VAL A 162 -11.82 -7.42 10.38
C VAL A 162 -11.12 -6.40 11.27
N TYR A 163 -9.92 -6.71 11.77
CA TYR A 163 -9.11 -5.75 12.52
C TYR A 163 -8.71 -4.53 11.68
N GLY A 164 -8.41 -4.72 10.40
CA GLY A 164 -8.14 -3.62 9.48
C GLY A 164 -9.32 -2.66 9.34
N LEU A 165 -10.55 -3.20 9.20
CA LEU A 165 -11.76 -2.38 9.16
C LEU A 165 -12.01 -1.66 10.49
N PHE A 166 -11.85 -2.38 11.61
CA PHE A 166 -11.91 -1.82 12.97
C PHE A 166 -10.94 -0.64 13.14
N ALA A 167 -9.68 -0.83 12.76
CA ALA A 167 -8.64 0.19 12.84
C ALA A 167 -8.93 1.38 11.93
N ALA A 168 -9.54 1.15 10.76
CA ALA A 168 -9.96 2.24 9.86
C ALA A 168 -11.06 3.12 10.46
N HIS A 169 -12.05 2.52 11.14
CA HIS A 169 -13.08 3.28 11.86
C HIS A 169 -12.49 4.06 13.03
N LEU A 170 -11.62 3.44 13.84
CA LEU A 170 -10.95 4.14 14.94
C LEU A 170 -10.09 5.31 14.46
N ALA A 171 -9.31 5.13 13.38
CA ALA A 171 -8.48 6.19 12.81
C ALA A 171 -9.33 7.36 12.25
N ALA A 172 -10.56 7.07 11.82
CA ALA A 172 -11.53 8.07 11.39
C ALA A 172 -12.33 8.72 12.54
N GLY A 173 -12.11 8.32 13.80
CA GLY A 173 -12.87 8.78 14.97
C GLY A 173 -14.26 8.15 15.11
N GLU A 174 -14.60 7.17 14.27
CA GLU A 174 -15.91 6.52 14.19
C GLU A 174 -16.00 5.35 15.18
N ARG A 175 -15.82 5.65 16.47
CA ARG A 175 -15.73 4.60 17.52
C ARG A 175 -16.96 3.69 17.59
N GLN A 176 -18.15 4.23 17.37
CA GLN A 176 -19.42 3.48 17.39
C GLN A 176 -19.45 2.40 16.30
N GLU A 177 -18.83 2.65 15.14
CA GLU A 177 -18.73 1.67 14.05
C GLU A 177 -17.63 0.63 14.30
N ALA A 178 -16.62 0.97 15.10
CA ALA A 178 -15.55 0.04 15.47
C ALA A 178 -16.04 -1.02 16.49
N GLU A 179 -16.92 -0.66 17.41
CA GLU A 179 -17.40 -1.55 18.48
C GLU A 179 -18.03 -2.88 17.99
N PRO A 180 -18.96 -2.91 17.01
CA PRO A 180 -19.49 -4.18 16.49
C PRO A 180 -18.41 -5.05 15.83
N LEU A 181 -17.32 -4.46 15.33
CA LEU A 181 -16.21 -5.20 14.73
C LEU A 181 -15.33 -5.88 15.78
N LEU A 182 -15.22 -5.31 16.98
CA LEU A 182 -14.59 -6.01 18.10
C LEU A 182 -15.38 -7.28 18.46
N HIS A 183 -16.70 -7.18 18.60
CA HIS A 183 -17.53 -8.37 18.85
C HIS A 183 -17.39 -9.44 17.76
N ARG A 184 -17.30 -9.00 16.51
CA ARG A 184 -17.02 -9.93 15.39
C ARG A 184 -15.68 -10.62 15.56
N LEU A 185 -14.60 -9.89 15.88
CA LEU A 185 -13.27 -10.48 16.13
C LEU A 185 -13.30 -11.50 17.27
N GLU A 186 -14.00 -11.18 18.36
CA GLU A 186 -14.15 -12.08 19.51
C GLU A 186 -14.92 -13.35 19.14
N SER A 187 -15.91 -13.25 18.25
CA SER A 187 -16.69 -14.40 17.80
C SER A 187 -15.94 -15.27 16.79
N CYS A 188 -15.28 -14.67 15.79
CA CYS A 188 -14.69 -15.43 14.69
C CYS A 188 -13.22 -15.81 14.92
N CYS A 189 -12.50 -15.06 15.76
CA CYS A 189 -11.05 -15.20 15.98
C CYS A 189 -10.64 -14.92 17.45
N PRO A 190 -11.22 -15.60 18.45
CA PRO A 190 -11.03 -15.28 19.87
C PRO A 190 -9.55 -15.30 20.32
N ASP A 191 -8.77 -16.24 19.79
CA ASP A 191 -7.36 -16.46 20.18
C ASP A 191 -6.38 -15.60 19.37
N SER A 192 -6.84 -14.78 18.42
CA SER A 192 -5.97 -13.92 17.64
C SER A 192 -5.38 -12.79 18.49
N ALA A 193 -4.09 -12.52 18.32
CA ALA A 193 -3.43 -11.35 18.90
C ALA A 193 -4.11 -10.02 18.50
N LEU A 194 -4.75 -9.98 17.32
CA LEU A 194 -5.49 -8.82 16.85
C LEU A 194 -6.80 -8.59 17.60
N THR A 195 -7.43 -9.66 18.08
CA THR A 195 -8.60 -9.57 18.96
C THR A 195 -8.21 -8.93 20.30
N GLN A 196 -7.10 -9.37 20.90
CA GLN A 196 -6.59 -8.76 22.13
C GLN A 196 -6.17 -7.29 21.93
N ARG A 197 -5.60 -6.98 20.77
CA ARG A 197 -5.26 -5.61 20.40
C ARG A 197 -6.50 -4.73 20.25
N ALA A 198 -7.53 -5.19 19.55
CA ALA A 198 -8.78 -4.46 19.40
C ALA A 198 -9.44 -4.13 20.75
N ARG A 199 -9.43 -5.09 21.70
CA ARG A 199 -9.89 -4.85 23.08
C ARG A 199 -9.15 -3.71 23.76
N THR A 200 -7.85 -3.59 23.50
CA THR A 200 -7.01 -2.54 24.09
C THR A 200 -7.27 -1.20 23.42
N ASP A 201 -7.35 -1.16 22.10
CA ASP A 201 -7.58 0.04 21.30
C ASP A 201 -8.97 0.66 21.57
N LEU A 202 -9.97 -0.16 21.94
CA LEU A 202 -11.32 0.29 22.31
C LEU A 202 -11.51 0.57 23.82
N LYS A 203 -10.47 0.52 24.66
CA LYS A 203 -10.60 1.04 26.03
C LYS A 203 -10.71 2.56 25.98
N PRO A 204 -11.54 3.20 26.83
CA PRO A 204 -11.48 4.65 26.99
C PRO A 204 -10.09 5.01 27.52
N VAL A 205 -9.46 6.03 26.94
CA VAL A 205 -8.24 6.60 27.52
C VAL A 205 -8.66 7.19 28.86
N VAL A 206 -8.37 6.49 29.95
CA VAL A 206 -8.52 7.06 31.29
C VAL A 206 -7.57 8.25 31.32
N ALA A 207 -8.13 9.46 31.30
CA ALA A 207 -7.35 10.66 31.49
C ALA A 207 -6.63 10.49 32.83
N GLN A 208 -5.32 10.29 32.77
CA GLN A 208 -4.49 10.44 33.96
C GLN A 208 -4.60 11.90 34.36
N GLY A 209 -5.43 12.15 35.38
CA GLY A 209 -5.61 13.47 35.96
C GLY A 209 -4.25 14.05 36.33
N LYS A 210 -4.01 15.28 35.90
CA LYS A 210 -3.08 16.19 36.57
C LYS A 210 -3.85 16.95 37.64
#